data_AF-A0A3D0MZ57-F1
#
_entry.id   AF-A0A3D0MZ57-F1
#
_cell.length_a   1.000
_cell.length_b   1.000
_cell.length_c   1.000
_cell.angle_alpha   90.00
_cell.angle_beta   90.00
_cell.angle_gamma   90.00
#
_symmetry.space_group_name_H-M   'P 1'
#
loop_
_entity.id
_entity.type
_entity.pdbx_description
1 polymer ?
#
loop_
_entity_poly.entity_id
_entity_poly.type
_entity_poly.pdbx_seq_one_letter_code
_entity_poly.pdbx_strand_id
1 'polypeptide(L)' 'AAEIIFKKEIENSEDKQKTIDTKVEEFTEKFANPYLAAERGFIDDVIIPSETRSKLIK' A
#
# COMPACT_ATOMS: atom_id res chain seq x y z
N ALA A 1 -7.90 0.81 -6.83
CA ALA A 1 -8.05 1.60 -5.57
C ALA A 1 -7.60 3.05 -5.77
N ALA A 2 -6.36 3.27 -6.21
CA ALA A 2 -5.83 4.60 -6.52
C ALA A 2 -6.70 5.39 -7.54
N GLU A 3 -7.20 4.75 -8.60
CA GLU A 3 -8.06 5.38 -9.62
C GLU A 3 -9.36 5.99 -9.07
N ILE A 4 -9.93 5.41 -8.01
CA ILE A 4 -11.18 5.90 -7.39
C ILE A 4 -10.87 7.02 -6.40
N ILE A 5 -9.78 6.89 -5.63
CA ILE A 5 -9.37 7.86 -4.61
C ILE A 5 -8.90 9.16 -5.28
N PHE A 6 -8.16 9.05 -6.38
CA PHE A 6 -7.59 10.20 -7.10
C PHE A 6 -8.41 10.62 -8.32
N LYS A 7 -9.64 10.11 -8.49
CA LYS A 7 -10.49 10.38 -9.66
C LYS A 7 -10.65 11.88 -9.97
N LYS A 8 -10.85 12.70 -8.94
CA LYS A 8 -10.99 14.16 -9.07
C LYS A 8 -9.68 14.87 -9.43
N GLU A 9 -8.53 14.33 -9.00
CA GLU A 9 -7.21 14.90 -9.30
C GLU A 9 -6.80 14.55 -10.73
N ILE A 10 -7.12 13.33 -11.17
CA ILE A 10 -6.91 12.87 -12.55
C ILE A 10 -7.83 13.63 -13.53
N GLU A 11 -9.07 13.91 -13.17
CA GLU A 11 -10.00 14.66 -14.04
C GLU A 11 -9.62 16.14 -14.22
N ASN A 12 -8.96 16.76 -13.23
CA ASN A 12 -8.49 18.14 -13.28
C ASN A 12 -7.05 18.29 -13.82
N SER A 13 -6.36 17.19 -14.11
CA SER A 13 -5.00 17.18 -14.63
C SER A 13 -4.99 17.29 -16.16
N GLU A 14 -4.04 18.06 -16.70
CA GLU A 14 -3.82 18.19 -18.14
C GLU A 14 -3.35 16.85 -18.77
N ASP A 15 -2.52 16.09 -18.04
CA ASP A 15 -1.96 14.80 -18.48
C ASP A 15 -2.40 13.65 -17.57
N LYS A 16 -3.57 13.10 -17.87
CA LYS A 16 -4.25 12.06 -17.06
C LYS A 16 -3.40 10.81 -16.85
N GLN A 17 -2.70 10.32 -17.88
CA GLN A 17 -1.91 9.08 -17.78
C GLN A 17 -0.72 9.23 -16.83
N LYS A 18 0.08 10.28 -16.99
CA LYS A 18 1.20 10.56 -16.07
C LYS A 18 0.75 10.74 -14.63
N THR A 19 -0.36 11.45 -14.42
CA THR A 19 -0.87 11.67 -13.05
C THR A 19 -1.40 10.39 -12.43
N ILE A 20 -2.01 9.48 -13.22
CA ILE A 20 -2.38 8.14 -12.73
C ILE A 20 -1.15 7.38 -12.28
N ASP A 21 -0.12 7.28 -13.12
CA ASP A 21 1.07 6.47 -12.83
C ASP A 21 1.78 6.98 -11.56
N THR A 22 2.02 8.28 -11.45
CA THR A 22 2.64 8.88 -10.26
C THR A 22 1.79 8.67 -9.01
N LYS A 23 0.45 8.80 -9.10
CA LYS A 23 -0.44 8.61 -7.94
C LYS A 23 -0.58 7.14 -7.55
N VAL A 24 -0.50 6.22 -8.51
CA VAL A 24 -0.46 4.78 -8.25
C VAL A 24 0.84 4.45 -7.51
N GLU A 25 1.99 4.92 -7.99
CA GLU A 25 3.27 4.72 -7.30
C GLU A 25 3.23 5.27 -5.87
N GLU A 26 2.78 6.51 -5.70
CA GLU A 26 2.67 7.15 -4.38
C GLU A 26 1.71 6.40 -3.45
N PHE A 27 0.59 5.89 -3.98
CA PHE A 27 -0.34 5.08 -3.21
C PHE A 27 0.27 3.74 -2.80
N THR A 28 1.01 3.12 -3.72
CA THR A 28 1.63 1.82 -3.49
C THR A 28 2.72 1.95 -2.42
N GLU A 29 3.57 2.97 -2.49
CA GLU A 29 4.59 3.23 -1.47
C GLU A 29 4.00 3.51 -0.08
N LYS A 30 2.93 4.32 -0.01
CA LYS A 30 2.35 4.73 1.28
C LYS A 30 1.47 3.66 1.92
N PHE A 31 0.77 2.85 1.12
CA PHE A 31 -0.25 1.93 1.62
C PHE A 31 0.08 0.45 1.41
N ALA A 32 0.93 0.08 0.46
CA ALA A 32 1.30 -1.33 0.23
C ALA A 32 2.47 -1.79 1.11
N ASN A 33 2.60 -1.20 2.30
CA ASN A 33 3.57 -1.60 3.31
C ASN A 33 2.87 -2.29 4.50
N PRO A 34 3.38 -3.43 4.99
CA PRO A 34 2.76 -4.17 6.09
C PRO A 34 2.81 -3.42 7.43
N TYR A 35 3.72 -2.46 7.57
CA TYR A 35 3.90 -1.66 8.78
C TYR A 35 2.67 -0.82 9.13
N LEU A 36 1.99 -0.27 8.12
CA LEU A 36 0.80 0.55 8.33
C LEU A 36 -0.39 -0.27 8.87
N ALA A 37 -0.41 -1.58 8.60
CA ALA A 37 -1.37 -2.51 9.16
C ALA A 37 -0.96 -2.97 10.57
N ALA A 38 0.34 -3.14 10.82
CA ALA A 38 0.88 -3.45 12.15
C ALA A 38 0.64 -2.31 13.16
N GLU A 39 0.86 -1.05 12.77
CA GLU A 39 0.60 0.11 13.65
C GLU A 39 -0.87 0.23 14.08
N ARG A 40 -1.79 -0.20 13.21
CA ARG A 40 -3.24 -0.21 13.50
C ARG A 40 -3.68 -1.43 14.30
N GLY A 41 -2.77 -2.36 14.61
CA GLY A 41 -3.07 -3.60 15.31
C GLY A 41 -3.91 -4.58 14.49
N PHE A 42 -3.93 -4.45 13.15
CA PHE A 42 -4.59 -5.43 12.28
C PHE A 42 -3.77 -6.70 12.10
N ILE A 43 -2.44 -6.60 12.27
CA ILE A 43 -1.49 -7.71 12.18
C ILE A 43 -0.66 -7.69 13.46
N ASP A 44 -0.48 -8.86 14.07
CA ASP A 44 0.25 -8.98 15.34
C ASP A 44 1.75 -8.67 15.20
N ASP A 45 2.37 -9.08 14.10
CA ASP A 45 3.82 -8.94 13.90
C ASP A 45 4.23 -8.98 12.42
N VAL A 46 5.29 -8.26 12.06
CA VAL A 46 5.91 -8.31 10.72
C VAL A 46 7.17 -9.15 10.82
N ILE A 47 7.11 -10.38 10.31
CA ILE A 47 8.17 -11.38 10.47
C ILE A 47 9.03 -11.54 9.21
N ILE A 48 10.24 -12.07 9.38
CA ILE A 48 11.10 -12.46 8.26
C ILE A 48 10.52 -13.76 7.64
N PRO A 49 10.48 -13.90 6.29
CA PRO A 49 9.89 -15.08 5.66
C PRO A 49 10.45 -16.42 6.15
N SER A 50 11.73 -16.49 6.51
CA SER A 50 12.38 -17.68 7.06
C SER A 50 11.89 -18.07 8.46
N GLU A 51 11.36 -17.14 9.24
CA GLU A 51 10.88 -17.36 10.61
C GLU A 51 9.43 -17.84 10.67
N THR A 52 8.73 -17.84 9.53
CA THR A 52 7.32 -18.25 9.40
C THR A 52 7.05 -19.62 10.04
N ARG A 53 7.92 -20.61 9.80
CA ARG A 53 7.75 -21.97 10.35
C ARG A 53 7.89 -22.00 11.88
N SER A 54 8.86 -21.26 12.41
CA SER A 54 9.10 -21.21 13.86
C SER A 54 7.97 -20.49 14.61
N LYS A 55 7.38 -19.46 14.01
CA LYS A 55 6.22 -18.75 14.56
C LYS A 55 4.94 -19.60 14.55
N LEU A 56 4.77 -20.51 13.58
CA LEU A 56 3.57 -21.37 13.46
C LEU A 56 3.57 -22.59 14.39
N ILE A 57 4.74 -23.14 14.71
CA ILE A 57 4.86 -24.42 15.46
C ILE A 57 4.97 -24.20 16.98
N LYS A 58 5.12 -22.95 17.42
CA LYS A 58 5.16 -22.59 18.83
C LYS A 58 3.79 -22.73 19.48
#